data_AF-A0A8D5FVR9-F1
#
_entry.id   AF-A0A8D5FVR9-F1
#
_cell.length_a   1.000
_cell.length_b   1.000
_cell.length_c   1.000
_cell.angle_alpha   90.00
_cell.angle_beta   90.00
_cell.angle_gamma   90.00
#
_symmetry.space_group_name_H-M   'P 1'
#
loop_
_entity.id
_entity.type
_entity.pdbx_description
1 polymer ?
#
loop_
_entity_poly.entity_id
_entity_poly.type
_entity_poly.pdbx_seq_one_letter_code
_entity_poly.pdbx_strand_id
1 'polypeptide(L)'
;MEVLTANSIFLRSDCGGKGVCKKCRVELADENRDFHQVPSCTYRVTGDMTVRIPDSSLMSAHIIDKAPTELPDFFTDHFKPGKTRPRTQGYGTAVDLGTTTIAVYLCDLATGTVISSVAVKNPQALYGDDVMSRIGAVGEIRTNWEACNGWQSQLSNGELTGCLIGMDNNHPT
;
A
#
# COMPACT_ATOMS: atom_id res chain seq x y z
N MET A 1 3.44 0.38 13.03
CA MET A 1 3.33 0.04 11.59
C MET A 1 3.24 1.29 10.72
N GLU A 2 2.39 2.26 11.05
CA GLU A 2 2.19 3.52 10.29
C GLU A 2 3.50 4.26 9.94
N VAL A 3 4.39 4.45 10.93
CA VAL A 3 5.70 5.11 10.73
C VAL A 3 6.55 4.41 9.67
N LEU A 4 6.53 3.07 9.64
CA LEU A 4 7.28 2.30 8.64
C LEU A 4 6.68 2.46 7.25
N THR A 5 5.34 2.43 7.15
CA THR A 5 4.62 2.64 5.90
C THR A 5 4.86 4.04 5.32
N ALA A 6 4.88 5.07 6.16
CA ALA A 6 5.21 6.45 5.75
C ALA A 6 6.62 6.58 5.16
N ASN A 7 7.54 5.68 5.53
CA ASN A 7 8.90 5.59 5.00
C ASN A 7 9.05 4.54 3.88
N SER A 8 7.95 4.14 3.24
CA SER A 8 7.90 3.11 2.18
C SER A 8 8.42 1.73 2.61
N ILE A 9 8.37 1.43 3.91
CA ILE A 9 8.71 0.12 4.46
C ILE A 9 7.42 -0.62 4.79
N PHE A 10 7.11 -1.62 3.96
CA PHE A 10 5.90 -2.42 4.10
C PHE A 10 6.21 -3.72 4.83
N LEU A 11 5.47 -4.02 5.89
CA LEU A 11 5.57 -5.26 6.65
C LEU A 11 4.38 -6.18 6.37
N ARG A 12 4.54 -7.48 6.52
CA ARG A 12 3.44 -8.43 6.41
C ARG A 12 2.42 -8.19 7.53
N SER A 13 1.14 -8.07 7.17
CA SER A 13 0.04 -7.77 8.11
C SER A 13 -1.20 -8.62 7.83
N ASP A 14 -1.02 -9.92 7.64
CA ASP A 14 -2.12 -10.85 7.31
C ASP A 14 -3.26 -10.82 8.33
N CYS A 15 -3.02 -10.42 9.59
CA CYS A 15 -4.11 -10.26 10.56
C CYS A 15 -4.80 -8.89 10.55
N GLY A 16 -4.54 -8.03 9.56
CA GLY A 16 -5.07 -6.67 9.50
C GLY A 16 -4.72 -5.84 10.73
N GLY A 17 -3.51 -5.97 11.25
CA GLY A 17 -3.03 -5.19 12.39
C GLY A 17 -3.44 -5.66 13.80
N LYS A 18 -4.21 -6.75 13.93
CA LYS A 18 -4.69 -7.29 15.23
C LYS A 18 -3.62 -7.93 16.15
N GLY A 19 -2.36 -8.00 15.74
CA GLY A 19 -1.27 -8.62 16.52
C GLY A 19 -1.25 -10.16 16.57
N VAL A 20 -2.24 -10.86 16.01
CA VAL A 20 -2.37 -12.32 16.15
C VAL A 20 -1.45 -13.13 15.22
N CYS A 21 -1.17 -12.65 14.00
CA CYS A 21 -0.35 -13.40 13.03
C CYS A 21 1.16 -13.36 13.33
N LYS A 22 1.62 -12.33 14.07
CA LYS A 22 3.03 -12.11 14.41
C LYS A 22 4.00 -12.00 13.22
N LYS A 23 3.50 -11.75 12.00
CA LYS A 23 4.31 -11.62 10.77
C LYS A 23 4.90 -10.22 10.55
N CYS A 24 4.45 -9.21 11.29
CA CYS A 24 4.95 -7.83 11.25
C CYS A 24 6.02 -7.54 12.32
N ARG A 25 6.77 -8.55 12.78
CA ARG A 25 7.69 -8.38 13.91
C ARG A 25 8.86 -7.48 13.53
N VAL A 26 9.21 -6.56 14.40
CA VAL A 26 10.41 -5.74 14.30
C VAL A 26 11.24 -5.93 15.56
N GLU A 27 12.51 -5.60 15.47
CA GLU A 27 13.45 -5.70 16.57
C GLU A 27 13.81 -4.30 17.04
N LEU A 28 13.59 -4.04 18.32
CA LEU A 28 13.91 -2.76 18.94
C LEU A 28 15.19 -2.90 19.76
N ALA A 29 16.12 -1.97 19.56
CA ALA A 29 17.29 -1.86 20.42
C ALA A 29 16.90 -1.21 21.76
N ASP A 30 17.38 -1.77 22.86
CA ASP A 30 17.32 -1.13 24.17
C ASP A 30 18.52 -0.20 24.42
N GLU A 31 18.61 0.36 25.63
CA GLU A 31 19.72 1.24 26.05
C GLU A 31 21.09 0.53 26.02
N ASN A 32 21.11 -0.80 26.16
CA ASN A 32 22.30 -1.63 26.09
C ASN A 32 22.61 -2.15 24.67
N ARG A 33 21.79 -1.76 23.67
CA ARG A 33 21.82 -2.24 22.28
C ARG A 33 21.46 -3.72 22.13
N ASP A 34 20.77 -4.29 23.10
CA ASP A 34 20.15 -5.61 22.97
C ASP A 34 18.83 -5.47 22.20
N PHE A 35 18.56 -6.44 21.32
CA PHE A 35 17.40 -6.43 20.44
C PHE A 35 16.29 -7.34 20.96
N HIS A 36 15.08 -6.81 21.08
CA HIS A 36 13.89 -7.59 21.44
C HIS A 36 12.79 -7.47 20.38
N GLN A 37 12.08 -8.57 20.13
CA GLN A 37 11.07 -8.64 19.07
C GLN A 37 9.69 -8.22 19.53
N VAL A 38 9.12 -7.23 18.85
CA VAL A 38 7.75 -6.75 19.08
C VAL A 38 6.93 -6.78 17.79
N PRO A 39 5.62 -7.05 17.84
CA PRO A 39 4.75 -6.90 16.69
C PRO A 39 4.55 -5.41 16.34
N SER A 40 4.97 -4.98 15.15
CA SER A 40 4.89 -3.57 14.72
C SER A 40 3.46 -3.03 14.65
N CYS A 41 2.46 -3.89 14.39
CA CYS A 41 1.07 -3.47 14.24
C CYS A 41 0.40 -2.97 15.52
N THR A 42 0.79 -3.48 16.69
CA THR A 42 0.22 -3.09 17.98
C THR A 42 1.18 -2.27 18.83
N TYR A 43 2.40 -2.05 18.35
CA TYR A 43 3.43 -1.31 19.08
C TYR A 43 3.29 0.19 18.86
N ARG A 44 3.28 0.95 19.96
CA ARG A 44 3.18 2.42 19.95
C ARG A 44 4.56 3.04 20.14
N VAL A 45 4.93 3.95 19.25
CA VAL A 45 6.20 4.69 19.32
C VAL A 45 6.03 5.82 20.34
N THR A 46 6.91 5.88 21.35
CA THR A 46 6.88 6.90 22.43
C THR A 46 8.05 7.88 22.37
N GLY A 47 8.99 7.68 21.46
CA GLY A 47 10.18 8.52 21.31
C GLY A 47 11.12 7.95 20.25
N ASP A 48 12.33 8.50 20.19
CA ASP A 48 13.36 8.04 19.26
C ASP A 48 13.78 6.61 19.58
N MET A 49 13.87 5.78 18.56
CA MET A 49 14.22 4.36 18.70
C MET A 49 14.96 3.85 17.48
N THR A 50 15.85 2.90 17.71
CA THR A 50 16.50 2.14 16.64
C THR A 50 15.73 0.86 16.40
N VAL A 51 15.26 0.70 15.15
CA VAL A 51 14.47 -0.46 14.73
C VAL A 51 15.26 -1.24 13.69
N ARG A 52 15.45 -2.55 13.92
CA ARG A 52 15.92 -3.50 12.92
C ARG A 52 14.72 -4.27 12.37
N ILE A 53 14.66 -4.40 11.04
CA ILE A 53 13.53 -5.03 10.35
C ILE A 53 14.01 -6.35 9.78
N PRO A 54 13.53 -7.50 10.29
CA PRO A 54 13.86 -8.79 9.73
C PRO A 54 13.29 -8.93 8.30
N ASP A 55 14.07 -9.53 7.38
CA ASP A 55 13.61 -9.78 6.01
C ASP A 55 12.32 -10.61 5.95
N SER A 56 12.15 -11.51 6.92
CA SER A 56 10.93 -12.33 7.07
C SER A 56 9.70 -11.51 7.43
N SER A 57 9.86 -10.29 7.96
CA SER A 57 8.76 -9.38 8.27
C SER A 57 8.43 -8.43 7.14
N LEU A 58 9.39 -8.17 6.24
CA LEU A 58 9.15 -7.36 5.07
C LEU A 58 8.07 -8.01 4.21
N MET A 59 7.11 -7.19 3.76
CA MET A 59 6.29 -7.55 2.63
C MET A 59 7.19 -7.38 1.40
N SER A 60 7.94 -8.43 1.08
CA SER A 60 8.64 -8.47 -0.18
C SER A 60 7.61 -8.29 -1.30
N ALA A 61 7.84 -7.28 -2.13
CA ALA A 61 7.32 -7.25 -3.49
C ALA A 61 8.01 -8.40 -4.23
N HIS A 62 7.69 -9.65 -3.87
CA HIS A 62 8.09 -10.79 -4.69
C HIS A 62 7.46 -10.52 -6.04
N ILE A 63 8.31 -10.20 -7.00
CA ILE A 63 7.99 -10.39 -8.39
C ILE A 63 7.66 -11.88 -8.50
N ILE A 64 6.40 -12.17 -8.75
CA ILE A 64 5.93 -13.49 -9.10
C ILE A 64 6.38 -13.66 -10.54
N ASP A 65 7.56 -14.25 -10.74
CA ASP A 65 8.14 -14.57 -12.06
C ASP A 65 7.28 -15.54 -12.89
N LYS A 66 6.11 -15.95 -12.38
CA LYS A 66 5.12 -16.78 -13.06
C LYS A 66 3.91 -16.00 -13.56
N ALA A 67 4.07 -14.71 -13.87
CA ALA A 67 3.02 -14.02 -14.62
C ALA A 67 2.79 -14.77 -15.95
N PRO A 68 1.54 -15.05 -16.34
CA PRO A 68 1.25 -15.68 -17.63
C PRO A 68 1.92 -14.88 -18.75
N THR A 69 2.56 -15.57 -19.70
CA THR A 69 3.11 -14.94 -20.91
C THR A 69 2.03 -14.61 -21.93
N GLU A 70 0.79 -15.00 -21.66
CA GLU A 70 -0.39 -14.74 -22.48
C GLU A 70 -1.43 -13.96 -21.65
N LEU A 71 -2.21 -13.12 -22.33
CA LEU A 71 -3.32 -12.44 -21.70
C LEU A 71 -4.44 -13.45 -21.37
N PRO A 72 -5.15 -13.29 -20.24
CA PRO A 72 -6.36 -14.06 -19.98
C PRO A 72 -7.38 -13.88 -21.11
N ASP A 73 -8.19 -14.92 -21.39
CA ASP A 73 -9.18 -14.92 -22.48
C ASP A 73 -10.14 -13.73 -22.44
N PHE A 74 -10.48 -13.25 -21.24
CA PHE A 74 -11.32 -12.07 -21.07
C PHE A 74 -10.71 -10.79 -21.67
N PHE A 75 -9.38 -10.66 -21.68
CA PHE A 75 -8.70 -9.52 -22.30
C PHE A 75 -8.59 -9.68 -23.82
N THR A 76 -8.39 -10.90 -24.32
CA THR A 76 -8.20 -11.14 -25.76
C THR A 76 -9.47 -10.91 -26.57
N ASP A 77 -10.66 -11.04 -25.99
CA ASP A 77 -11.92 -10.74 -26.68
C ASP A 77 -12.14 -9.25 -26.97
N HIS A 78 -11.63 -8.37 -26.11
CA HIS A 78 -11.67 -6.91 -26.31
C HIS A 78 -10.44 -6.36 -27.04
N PHE A 79 -9.31 -7.08 -26.98
CA PHE A 79 -8.06 -6.73 -27.62
C PHE A 79 -7.82 -7.46 -28.94
N LYS A 80 -8.89 -7.77 -29.69
CA LYS A 80 -8.73 -8.12 -31.10
C LYS A 80 -8.37 -6.84 -31.84
N PRO A 81 -7.20 -6.72 -32.50
CA PRO A 81 -6.92 -5.58 -33.35
C PRO A 81 -8.04 -5.52 -34.38
N GLY A 82 -8.96 -4.57 -34.19
CA GLY A 82 -10.13 -4.44 -35.03
C GLY A 82 -9.66 -4.20 -36.45
N LYS A 83 -10.25 -4.89 -37.42
CA LYS A 83 -10.04 -4.68 -38.86
C LYS A 83 -10.29 -3.21 -39.31
N THR A 84 -10.80 -2.37 -38.41
CA THR A 84 -11.27 -0.99 -38.64
C THR A 84 -10.50 0.10 -37.90
N ARG A 85 -9.56 -0.22 -36.98
CA ARG A 85 -8.66 0.79 -36.39
C ARG A 85 -7.30 0.69 -37.09
N PRO A 86 -6.71 1.81 -37.56
CA PRO A 86 -5.34 1.77 -38.10
C PRO A 86 -4.42 1.16 -37.05
N ARG A 87 -3.54 0.24 -37.48
CA ARG A 87 -2.58 -0.41 -36.58
C ARG A 87 -1.77 0.68 -35.88
N THR A 88 -2.08 0.93 -34.61
CA THR A 88 -1.34 1.87 -33.78
C THR A 88 0.05 1.31 -33.61
N GLN A 89 1.05 1.95 -34.23
CA GLN A 89 2.45 1.68 -33.91
C GLN A 89 2.70 2.11 -32.46
N GLY A 90 3.19 1.18 -31.64
CA GLY A 90 3.54 1.47 -30.25
C GLY A 90 3.35 0.27 -29.33
N TYR A 91 3.64 0.51 -28.05
CA TYR A 91 3.46 -0.44 -26.97
C TYR A 91 2.31 -0.01 -26.06
N GLY A 92 1.60 -0.99 -25.50
CA GLY A 92 0.57 -0.78 -24.51
C GLY A 92 0.80 -1.66 -23.29
N THR A 93 0.06 -1.39 -22.22
CA THR A 93 0.14 -2.19 -21.00
C THR A 93 -1.26 -2.61 -20.58
N ALA A 94 -1.44 -3.92 -20.36
CA ALA A 94 -2.62 -4.44 -19.70
C ALA A 94 -2.30 -4.66 -18.21
N VAL A 95 -3.22 -4.29 -17.32
CA VAL A 95 -3.07 -4.45 -15.88
C VAL A 95 -4.26 -5.23 -15.34
N ASP A 96 -3.98 -6.36 -14.69
CA ASP A 96 -4.95 -7.17 -13.95
C ASP A 96 -4.79 -6.90 -12.45
N LEU A 97 -5.83 -6.33 -11.84
CA LEU A 97 -5.86 -5.93 -10.44
C LEU A 97 -6.63 -6.97 -9.62
N GLY A 98 -5.97 -8.08 -9.31
CA GLY A 98 -6.50 -9.08 -8.37
C GLY A 98 -6.42 -8.61 -6.92
N THR A 99 -7.22 -9.22 -6.05
CA THR A 99 -7.19 -8.95 -4.60
C THR A 99 -5.84 -9.31 -3.98
N THR A 100 -5.22 -10.39 -4.45
CA THR A 100 -3.93 -10.89 -3.93
C THR A 100 -2.75 -10.46 -4.79
N THR A 101 -2.94 -10.27 -6.08
CA THR A 101 -1.87 -10.09 -7.07
C THR A 101 -2.25 -9.00 -8.06
N ILE A 102 -1.29 -8.14 -8.39
CA ILE A 102 -1.37 -7.22 -9.53
C ILE A 102 -0.46 -7.79 -10.62
N ALA A 103 -1.01 -8.06 -11.80
CA ALA A 103 -0.24 -8.48 -12.97
C ALA A 103 -0.23 -7.39 -14.03
N VAL A 104 0.92 -7.21 -14.69
CA VAL A 104 1.19 -6.20 -15.69
C VAL A 104 1.76 -6.90 -16.92
N TYR A 105 1.19 -6.62 -18.09
CA TYR A 105 1.57 -7.21 -19.37
C TYR A 105 1.96 -6.08 -20.33
N LEU A 106 3.19 -6.11 -20.85
CA LEU A 106 3.62 -5.24 -21.94
C LEU A 106 3.22 -5.86 -23.27
N CYS A 107 2.48 -5.12 -24.08
CA CYS A 107 1.92 -5.62 -25.34
C CYS A 107 2.41 -4.77 -26.53
N ASP A 108 2.67 -5.42 -27.66
CA ASP A 108 2.82 -4.76 -28.95
C ASP A 108 1.41 -4.46 -29.50
N LEU A 109 1.11 -3.16 -29.72
CA LEU A 109 -0.21 -2.72 -30.20
C LEU A 109 -0.41 -3.00 -31.69
N ALA A 110 0.67 -3.15 -32.45
CA ALA A 110 0.59 -3.43 -33.86
C ALA A 110 0.26 -4.91 -34.11
N THR A 111 0.83 -5.85 -33.35
CA THR A 111 0.58 -7.30 -33.48
C THR A 111 -0.49 -7.83 -32.54
N GLY A 112 -0.76 -7.13 -31.43
CA GLY A 112 -1.64 -7.60 -30.36
C GLY A 112 -1.00 -8.67 -29.46
N THR A 113 0.32 -8.86 -29.52
CA THR A 113 1.03 -9.90 -28.75
C THR A 113 1.61 -9.36 -27.45
N VAL A 114 1.71 -10.20 -26.42
CA VAL A 114 2.43 -9.90 -25.19
C VAL A 114 3.94 -10.05 -25.42
N ILE A 115 4.69 -9.04 -25.03
CA ILE A 115 6.16 -8.98 -25.10
C ILE A 115 6.78 -9.48 -23.79
N SER A 116 6.19 -9.07 -22.66
CA SER A 116 6.66 -9.41 -21.32
C SER A 116 5.53 -9.27 -20.32
N SER A 117 5.62 -9.99 -19.21
CA SER A 117 4.68 -9.84 -18.10
C SER A 117 5.42 -9.94 -16.76
N VAL A 118 4.86 -9.25 -15.77
CA VAL A 118 5.34 -9.24 -14.39
C VAL A 118 4.15 -9.25 -13.46
N ALA A 119 4.24 -9.94 -12.33
CA ALA A 119 3.20 -9.92 -11.31
C ALA A 119 3.81 -9.63 -9.94
N VAL A 120 3.08 -8.93 -9.09
CA VAL A 120 3.49 -8.60 -7.72
C VAL A 120 2.34 -8.82 -6.77
N LYS A 121 2.62 -9.08 -5.50
CA LYS A 121 1.55 -9.09 -4.49
C LYS A 121 0.87 -7.73 -4.42
N ASN A 122 -0.46 -7.74 -4.34
CA ASN A 122 -1.24 -6.52 -4.18
C ASN A 122 -0.93 -5.89 -2.80
N PRO A 123 -0.34 -4.68 -2.76
CA PRO A 123 0.01 -4.02 -1.50
C PRO A 123 -1.20 -3.72 -0.62
N GLN A 124 -2.41 -3.69 -1.18
CA GLN A 124 -3.64 -3.52 -0.42
C GLN A 124 -3.91 -4.67 0.58
N ALA A 125 -3.19 -5.79 0.48
CA ALA A 125 -3.20 -6.85 1.49
C ALA A 125 -2.80 -6.34 2.90
N LEU A 126 -2.10 -5.20 3.00
CA LEU A 126 -1.81 -4.53 4.28
C LEU A 126 -3.07 -4.14 5.05
N TYR A 127 -4.12 -3.79 4.33
CA TYR A 127 -5.36 -3.23 4.88
C TYR A 127 -6.47 -4.27 5.04
N GLY A 128 -6.17 -5.53 4.71
CA GLY A 128 -7.13 -6.63 4.83
C GLY A 128 -6.82 -7.77 3.87
N ASP A 129 -7.07 -8.99 4.33
CA ASP A 129 -6.91 -10.22 3.53
C ASP A 129 -8.00 -10.35 2.45
N ASP A 130 -9.11 -9.63 2.59
CA ASP A 130 -10.24 -9.65 1.68
C ASP A 130 -10.76 -8.23 1.38
N VAL A 131 -11.69 -8.12 0.43
CA VAL A 131 -12.23 -6.83 -0.02
C VAL A 131 -13.00 -6.11 1.07
N MET A 132 -13.77 -6.82 1.90
CA MET A 132 -14.60 -6.21 2.94
C MET A 132 -13.75 -5.65 4.07
N SER A 133 -12.72 -6.37 4.49
CA SER A 133 -11.76 -5.85 5.49
C SER A 133 -11.04 -4.60 4.99
N ARG A 134 -10.66 -4.54 3.71
CA ARG A 134 -10.05 -3.35 3.09
C ARG A 134 -11.00 -2.15 3.02
N ILE A 135 -12.27 -2.37 2.66
CA ILE A 135 -13.28 -1.29 2.65
C ILE A 135 -13.49 -0.76 4.08
N GLY A 136 -13.54 -1.64 5.08
CA GLY A 136 -13.63 -1.25 6.49
C GLY A 136 -12.47 -0.36 6.94
N ALA A 137 -11.24 -0.67 6.53
CA ALA A 137 -10.06 0.13 6.84
C ALA A 137 -10.13 1.57 6.29
N VAL A 138 -10.81 1.79 5.16
CA VAL A 138 -11.06 3.16 4.64
C VAL A 138 -12.00 3.95 5.55
N GLY A 139 -12.95 3.28 6.22
CA GLY A 139 -13.86 3.91 7.18
C GLY A 139 -13.16 4.51 8.39
N GLU A 140 -12.12 3.82 8.91
CA GLU A 140 -11.29 4.32 10.02
C GLU A 140 -10.43 5.53 9.62
N ILE A 141 -9.99 5.59 8.36
CA ILE A 141 -9.28 6.76 7.79
C ILE A 141 -10.19 7.99 7.73
N ARG A 142 -11.51 7.82 7.56
CA ARG A 142 -12.44 8.97 7.49
C ARG A 142 -12.57 9.71 8.81
N THR A 143 -12.47 9.01 9.94
CA THR A 143 -12.37 9.63 11.27
C THR A 143 -11.12 10.51 11.40
N ASN A 144 -9.99 10.10 10.79
CA ASN A 144 -8.77 10.92 10.72
C ASN A 144 -8.89 12.07 9.71
N TRP A 145 -9.61 11.89 8.60
CA TRP A 145 -9.88 12.95 7.62
C TRP A 145 -10.79 14.04 8.21
N GLU A 146 -11.85 13.67 8.94
CA GLU A 146 -12.72 14.62 9.64
C GLU A 146 -11.99 15.32 10.80
N ALA A 147 -11.10 14.62 11.52
CA ALA A 147 -10.21 15.25 12.50
C ALA A 147 -9.20 16.23 11.87
N CYS A 148 -8.72 15.96 10.65
CA CYS A 148 -7.92 16.92 9.86
C CYS A 148 -8.73 18.07 9.24
N ASN A 149 -10.07 17.96 9.17
CA ASN A 149 -10.96 18.98 8.61
C ASN A 149 -11.60 19.91 9.65
N GLY A 150 -10.95 20.12 10.79
CA GLY A 150 -11.20 21.28 11.67
C GLY A 150 -10.93 22.65 11.02
N TRP A 151 -10.85 22.72 9.69
CA TRP A 151 -10.58 23.92 8.87
C TRP A 151 -11.84 24.44 8.17
N GLN A 152 -13.03 24.22 8.73
CA GLN A 152 -14.25 24.79 8.18
C GLN A 152 -14.79 25.90 9.08
N SER A 153 -14.17 27.08 8.90
CA SER A 153 -14.78 28.42 8.86
C SER A 153 -13.92 29.46 9.60
N GLN A 154 -13.25 30.32 8.83
CA GLN A 154 -13.17 31.78 9.06
C GLN A 154 -12.31 32.42 7.96
N LEU A 155 -12.92 32.65 6.79
CA LEU A 155 -12.47 33.69 5.88
C LEU A 155 -13.27 34.95 6.23
N SER A 156 -12.69 35.83 7.04
CA SER A 156 -13.12 37.23 7.09
C SER A 156 -11.94 38.12 6.70
N ASN A 157 -12.11 38.80 5.56
CA ASN A 157 -11.38 40.00 5.13
C ASN A 157 -9.91 39.87 4.65
N GLY A 158 -9.54 38.76 4.01
CA GLY A 158 -8.50 38.79 2.97
C GLY A 158 -7.05 39.00 3.42
N GLU A 159 -6.71 38.79 4.70
CA GLU A 159 -5.32 38.76 5.16
C GLU A 159 -4.96 37.35 5.67
N LEU A 160 -3.95 36.73 5.06
CA LEU A 160 -3.34 35.50 5.56
C LEU A 160 -2.29 35.86 6.63
N THR A 161 -2.72 36.03 7.87
CA THR A 161 -1.84 36.01 9.04
C THR A 161 -1.73 34.56 9.52
N GLY A 162 -0.52 33.99 9.42
CA GLY A 162 -0.28 32.56 9.67
C GLY A 162 -0.39 32.14 11.14
N CYS A 163 -0.35 30.84 11.39
CA CYS A 163 0.22 30.30 12.62
C CYS A 163 0.59 28.82 12.44
N LEU A 164 1.82 28.48 12.81
CA LEU A 164 2.45 27.18 12.69
C LEU A 164 2.78 26.71 14.11
N ILE A 165 1.79 26.32 14.92
CA ILE A 165 1.97 25.81 16.29
C ILE A 165 0.70 25.02 16.65
N GLY A 166 0.68 23.84 17.25
CA GLY A 166 1.69 22.95 17.81
C GLY A 166 0.95 21.70 18.34
N MET A 167 1.65 20.58 18.42
CA MET A 167 1.19 19.41 19.17
C MET A 167 1.14 19.80 20.65
N ASP A 168 -0.02 19.71 21.29
CA ASP A 168 -0.08 19.61 22.75
C ASP A 168 -1.22 18.68 23.22
N ASN A 169 -0.76 17.55 23.74
CA ASN A 169 -1.21 16.78 24.91
C ASN A 169 -2.58 17.12 25.53
N ASN A 170 -3.50 16.14 25.53
CA ASN A 170 -4.24 15.79 26.76
C ASN A 170 -4.94 14.42 26.68
N HIS A 171 -4.53 13.52 27.59
CA HIS A 171 -5.36 12.43 28.10
C HIS A 171 -6.53 13.01 28.92
N PRO A 172 -7.63 12.26 29.07
CA PRO A 172 -8.25 12.14 30.37
C PRO A 172 -8.19 10.70 30.88
N THR A 173 -8.00 10.65 32.19
CA THR A 173 -7.96 9.52 33.15
C THR A 173 -9.03 8.47 32.96
#